data_AF-B1ZG74-F1
#
_entry.id   AF-B1ZG74-F1
#
_cell.length_a   1.000
_cell.length_b   1.000
_cell.length_c   1.000
_cell.angle_alpha   90.00
_cell.angle_beta   90.00
_cell.angle_gamma   90.00
#
_symmetry.space_group_name_H-M   'P 1'
#
loop_
_entity.id
_entity.type
_entity.pdbx_description
1 polymer ?
#
loop_
_entity_poly.entity_id
_entity_poly.type
_entity_poly.pdbx_seq_one_letter_code
_entity_poly.pdbx_strand_id
1 'polypeptide(L)'
;MAGRPPYEPPIQSVLGQIVDAVLMLVLVFITLYLPLLFKLAGGGTSTTELPNPTWDSLGQNATMAGQWEKLGFTPEKAAGIIGTRFDYSFNWGLVALTAAIIVGYFIVMFRYSDRQYREVIAERFDGSPKG
;
A
#
# COMPACT_ATOMS: atom_id res chain seq x y z
N MET A 1 8.53 20.26 48.34
CA MET A 1 8.01 19.26 47.38
C MET A 1 9.18 18.87 46.49
N ALA A 2 9.88 17.76 46.76
CA ALA A 2 10.96 17.31 45.89
C ALA A 2 10.33 16.61 44.67
N GLY A 3 10.47 17.20 43.48
CA GLY A 3 10.02 16.60 42.22
C GLY A 3 10.77 15.30 41.94
N ARG A 4 10.07 14.29 41.42
CA ARG A 4 10.70 13.02 41.02
C ARG A 4 11.83 13.30 40.00
N PRO A 5 12.94 12.55 40.05
CA PRO A 5 14.04 12.75 39.11
C PRO A 5 13.55 12.59 37.66
N PRO A 6 14.07 13.40 36.72
CA PRO A 6 13.76 13.28 35.30
C PRO A 6 14.06 11.86 34.78
N TYR A 7 13.19 11.35 33.91
CA TYR A 7 13.40 10.06 33.26
C TYR A 7 14.62 10.13 32.34
N GLU A 8 15.55 9.19 32.50
CA GLU A 8 16.66 8.97 31.57
C GLU A 8 16.36 7.76 30.68
N PRO A 9 16.31 7.94 29.35
CA PRO A 9 16.02 6.83 28.44
C PRO A 9 17.18 5.84 28.36
N PRO A 10 16.89 4.54 28.14
CA PRO A 10 17.93 3.53 27.96
C PRO A 10 18.70 3.77 26.65
N ILE A 11 20.03 3.71 26.72
CA ILE A 11 20.91 3.84 25.56
C ILE A 11 20.97 2.49 24.84
N GLN A 12 20.53 2.43 23.60
CA GLN A 12 20.59 1.21 22.78
C GLN A 12 22.04 0.94 22.33
N SER A 13 22.44 -0.33 22.31
CA SER A 13 23.76 -0.71 21.81
C SER A 13 23.85 -0.56 20.29
N VAL A 14 25.04 -0.19 19.79
CA VAL A 14 25.30 -0.02 18.34
C VAL A 14 25.03 -1.32 17.58
N LEU A 15 25.39 -2.48 18.16
CA LEU A 15 25.11 -3.79 17.56
C LEU A 15 23.61 -4.04 17.41
N GLY A 16 22.82 -3.69 18.44
CA GLY A 16 21.36 -3.82 18.39
C GLY A 16 20.73 -2.94 17.31
N GLN A 17 21.24 -1.72 17.16
CA GLN A 17 20.77 -0.79 16.12
C GLN A 17 21.10 -1.28 14.70
N ILE A 18 22.27 -1.88 14.49
CA ILE A 18 22.64 -2.46 13.18
C ILE A 18 21.73 -3.62 12.82
N VAL A 19 21.48 -4.54 13.76
CA VAL A 19 20.59 -5.69 13.53
C VAL A 19 19.17 -5.22 13.21
N ASP A 20 18.65 -4.26 13.97
CA ASP A 20 17.33 -3.67 13.73
C ASP A 20 17.22 -3.04 12.34
N ALA A 21 18.21 -2.23 11.94
CA ALA A 21 18.24 -1.60 10.62
C ALA A 21 18.29 -2.63 9.48
N VAL A 22 19.11 -3.68 9.61
CA VAL A 22 19.20 -4.76 8.61
C VAL A 22 17.90 -5.55 8.55
N LEU A 23 17.31 -5.88 9.70
CA LEU A 23 16.03 -6.57 9.75
C LEU A 23 14.93 -5.75 9.07
N MET A 24 14.84 -4.46 9.39
CA MET A 24 13.88 -3.55 8.75
C MET A 24 14.10 -3.46 7.24
N LEU A 25 15.35 -3.40 6.78
CA LEU A 25 15.66 -3.43 5.35
C LEU A 25 15.15 -4.72 4.69
N VAL A 26 15.43 -5.88 5.29
CA VAL A 26 14.96 -7.19 4.79
C VAL A 26 13.43 -7.25 4.77
N LEU A 27 12.76 -6.83 5.84
CA LEU A 27 11.30 -6.83 5.92
C LEU A 27 10.66 -5.91 4.87
N VAL A 28 11.24 -4.74 4.61
CA VAL A 28 10.79 -3.84 3.53
C VAL A 28 10.95 -4.52 2.17
N PHE A 29 12.11 -5.13 1.90
CA PHE A 29 12.33 -5.86 0.66
C PHE A 29 11.32 -7.00 0.47
N ILE A 30 11.10 -7.82 1.50
CA ILE A 30 10.11 -8.90 1.48
C ILE A 30 8.71 -8.34 1.21
N THR A 31 8.32 -7.29 1.94
CA THR A 31 6.97 -6.69 1.83
C THR A 31 6.71 -6.11 0.45
N LEU A 32 7.72 -5.49 -0.18
CA LEU A 32 7.61 -4.92 -1.53
C LEU A 32 7.72 -5.99 -2.62
N TYR A 33 8.53 -7.03 -2.42
CA TYR A 33 8.80 -8.03 -3.44
C TYR A 33 7.77 -9.16 -3.48
N LEU A 34 7.24 -9.61 -2.34
CA LEU A 34 6.26 -10.71 -2.31
C LEU A 34 5.04 -10.46 -3.20
N PRO A 35 4.40 -9.28 -3.15
CA PRO A 35 3.25 -9.01 -4.00
C PRO A 35 3.58 -9.09 -5.49
N LEU A 36 4.80 -8.69 -5.88
CA LEU A 36 5.27 -8.82 -7.26
C LEU A 36 5.49 -10.29 -7.64
N LEU A 37 6.14 -11.06 -6.77
CA LEU A 37 6.42 -12.49 -6.98
C LEU A 37 5.12 -13.29 -7.18
N PHE A 38 4.09 -13.00 -6.38
CA PHE A 38 2.78 -13.65 -6.48
C PHE A 38 1.84 -13.00 -7.50
N LYS A 39 2.30 -12.00 -8.26
CA LYS A 39 1.48 -11.22 -9.19
C LYS A 39 0.22 -10.63 -8.53
N LEU A 40 0.31 -10.32 -7.24
CA LEU A 40 -0.72 -9.65 -6.44
C LEU A 40 -0.61 -8.11 -6.52
N ALA A 41 0.52 -7.59 -6.99
CA ALA A 41 0.64 -6.18 -7.32
C ALA A 41 -0.29 -5.86 -8.51
N GLY A 42 -1.32 -5.06 -8.26
CA GLY A 42 -2.34 -4.71 -9.24
C GLY A 42 -1.74 -4.17 -10.54
N GLY A 43 -2.30 -4.61 -11.65
CA GLY A 43 -1.78 -4.33 -13.00
C GLY A 43 -2.25 -5.33 -14.05
N GLY A 44 -3.33 -6.07 -13.78
CA GLY A 44 -3.94 -6.92 -14.78
C GLY A 44 -4.31 -6.06 -15.98
N THR A 45 -3.83 -6.43 -17.16
CA THR A 45 -4.27 -5.83 -18.40
C THR A 45 -5.30 -6.75 -19.04
N SER A 46 -6.34 -6.14 -19.62
CA SER A 46 -7.25 -6.83 -20.51
C SER A 46 -6.94 -6.39 -21.94
N THR A 47 -6.79 -7.36 -22.84
CA THR A 47 -6.53 -7.11 -24.26
C THR A 47 -7.77 -7.50 -25.04
N THR A 48 -8.37 -6.52 -25.73
CA THR A 48 -9.45 -6.80 -26.68
C THR A 48 -8.84 -7.14 -28.04
N GLU A 49 -8.97 -8.39 -28.47
CA GLU A 49 -8.53 -8.80 -29.81
C GLU A 49 -9.62 -8.46 -30.84
N LEU A 50 -9.25 -7.68 -31.84
CA LEU A 50 -10.12 -7.30 -32.96
C LEU A 50 -9.62 -8.01 -34.22
N PRO A 51 -10.40 -8.91 -34.83
CA PRO A 51 -10.04 -9.51 -36.11
C PRO A 51 -10.10 -8.44 -37.21
N ASN A 52 -9.01 -8.27 -37.95
CA ASN A 52 -8.81 -7.23 -38.97
C ASN A 52 -9.00 -5.80 -38.43
N PRO A 53 -8.09 -5.32 -37.57
CA PRO A 53 -8.21 -4.00 -36.96
C PRO A 53 -8.08 -2.90 -38.01
N THR A 54 -9.00 -1.94 -37.98
CA THR A 54 -8.90 -0.65 -38.69
C THR A 54 -8.70 0.48 -37.68
N TRP A 55 -8.19 1.63 -38.10
CA TRP A 55 -8.04 2.80 -37.21
C TRP A 55 -9.35 3.17 -36.51
N ASP A 56 -10.46 3.11 -37.24
CA ASP A 56 -11.80 3.36 -36.71
C ASP A 56 -12.20 2.33 -35.64
N SER A 57 -11.98 1.03 -35.90
CA SER A 57 -12.27 -0.03 -34.93
C SER A 57 -11.40 0.06 -33.65
N LEU A 58 -10.22 0.65 -33.75
CA LEU A 58 -9.32 0.93 -32.63
C LEU A 58 -9.66 2.25 -31.92
N GLY A 59 -10.76 2.90 -32.30
CA GLY A 59 -11.21 4.17 -31.74
C GLY A 59 -10.27 5.34 -32.05
N GLN A 60 -9.45 5.24 -33.10
CA GLN A 60 -8.53 6.29 -33.53
C GLN A 60 -9.20 7.16 -34.60
N ASN A 61 -9.22 8.47 -34.38
CA ASN A 61 -9.60 9.42 -35.44
C ASN A 61 -8.43 9.68 -36.41
N ALA A 62 -8.68 10.40 -37.50
CA ALA A 62 -7.68 10.67 -38.55
C ALA A 62 -6.40 11.34 -38.02
N THR A 63 -6.52 12.25 -37.03
CA THR A 63 -5.35 12.91 -36.43
C THR A 63 -4.52 11.93 -35.61
N MET A 64 -5.15 11.05 -34.83
CA MET A 64 -4.48 10.04 -34.02
C MET A 64 -3.81 8.97 -34.89
N ALA A 65 -4.53 8.44 -35.88
CA ALA A 65 -4.01 7.50 -36.86
C ALA A 65 -2.76 8.06 -37.57
N GLY A 66 -2.80 9.33 -37.98
CA GLY A 66 -1.64 9.99 -38.59
C GLY A 66 -0.41 10.08 -37.68
N GLN A 67 -0.55 10.06 -36.35
CA GLN A 67 0.61 9.99 -35.45
C GLN A 67 1.20 8.57 -35.40
N TRP A 68 0.35 7.54 -35.37
CA TRP A 68 0.78 6.15 -35.42
C TRP A 68 1.50 5.83 -36.74
N GLU A 69 0.97 6.32 -37.86
CA GLU A 69 1.58 6.13 -39.18
C GLU A 69 2.95 6.81 -39.28
N LYS A 70 3.13 8.01 -38.69
CA LYS A 70 4.45 8.66 -38.59
C LYS A 70 5.46 7.85 -37.79
N LEU A 71 4.99 7.09 -36.81
CA LEU A 71 5.80 6.15 -36.03
C LEU A 71 6.01 4.80 -36.76
N GLY A 72 5.47 4.64 -37.98
CA GLY A 72 5.60 3.42 -38.78
C GLY A 72 4.67 2.28 -38.38
N PHE A 73 3.62 2.57 -37.62
CA PHE A 73 2.62 1.58 -37.22
C PHE A 73 1.47 1.49 -38.22
N THR A 74 1.03 0.27 -38.49
CA THR A 74 -0.24 -0.03 -39.16
C THR A 74 -1.29 -0.39 -38.09
N PRO A 75 -2.59 -0.40 -38.41
CA PRO A 75 -3.63 -0.83 -37.47
C PRO A 75 -3.33 -2.18 -36.82
N GLU A 76 -2.79 -3.15 -37.58
CA GLU A 76 -2.47 -4.49 -37.09
C GLU A 76 -1.35 -4.47 -36.05
N LYS A 77 -0.33 -3.64 -36.26
CA LYS A 77 0.79 -3.50 -35.31
C LYS A 77 0.39 -2.68 -34.08
N ALA A 78 -0.50 -1.71 -34.25
CA ALA A 78 -0.96 -0.84 -33.17
C ALA A 78 -2.06 -1.49 -32.31
N ALA A 79 -2.81 -2.47 -32.86
CA ALA A 79 -3.96 -3.07 -32.21
C ALA A 79 -3.63 -3.67 -30.83
N GLY A 80 -2.50 -4.37 -30.70
CA GLY A 80 -2.08 -4.91 -29.41
C GLY A 80 -1.74 -3.82 -28.38
N ILE A 81 -1.18 -2.70 -28.83
CA ILE A 81 -0.78 -1.59 -27.96
C ILE A 81 -2.01 -0.79 -27.51
N ILE A 82 -2.93 -0.48 -28.44
CA ILE A 82 -4.14 0.30 -28.17
C ILE A 82 -5.21 -0.53 -27.45
N GLY A 83 -5.29 -1.82 -27.80
CA GLY A 83 -6.28 -2.75 -27.28
C GLY A 83 -5.96 -3.31 -25.90
N THR A 84 -4.70 -3.22 -25.45
CA THR A 84 -4.28 -3.61 -24.10
C THR A 84 -4.49 -2.45 -23.14
N ARG A 85 -5.41 -2.62 -22.18
CA ARG A 85 -5.76 -1.58 -21.20
C ARG A 85 -5.66 -2.13 -19.78
N PHE A 86 -5.48 -1.24 -18.81
CA PHE A 86 -5.60 -1.62 -17.40
C PHE A 86 -7.02 -2.09 -17.09
N ASP A 87 -7.13 -3.21 -16.37
CA ASP A 87 -8.39 -3.70 -15.84
C ASP A 87 -8.75 -2.93 -14.55
N TYR A 88 -9.78 -2.09 -14.64
CA TYR A 88 -10.30 -1.30 -13.51
C TYR A 88 -11.45 -2.01 -12.78
N SER A 89 -11.63 -3.31 -12.99
CA SER A 89 -12.67 -4.08 -12.30
C SER A 89 -12.40 -4.13 -10.81
N PHE A 90 -13.37 -3.68 -10.02
CA PHE A 90 -13.30 -3.77 -8.56
C PHE A 90 -13.69 -5.16 -8.08
N ASN A 91 -12.76 -5.82 -7.39
CA ASN A 91 -13.11 -6.96 -6.55
C ASN A 91 -13.70 -6.44 -5.23
N TRP A 92 -15.02 -6.28 -5.19
CA TRP A 92 -15.74 -5.83 -3.99
C TRP A 92 -15.52 -6.72 -2.76
N GLY A 93 -15.20 -8.00 -2.95
CA GLY A 93 -14.82 -8.90 -1.86
C GLY A 93 -13.50 -8.50 -1.20
N LEU A 94 -12.46 -8.19 -1.99
CA LEU A 94 -11.17 -7.69 -1.48
C LEU A 94 -11.29 -6.29 -0.87
N VAL A 95 -12.14 -5.43 -1.43
CA VAL A 95 -12.47 -4.12 -0.85
C VAL A 95 -13.09 -4.29 0.53
N ALA A 96 -14.13 -5.13 0.65
CA ALA A 96 -14.79 -5.41 1.92
C ALA A 96 -13.83 -6.05 2.93
N LEU A 97 -12.98 -6.97 2.50
CA LEU A 97 -11.96 -7.59 3.35
C LEU A 97 -10.97 -6.54 3.89
N THR A 98 -10.49 -5.64 3.04
CA THR A 98 -9.58 -4.56 3.44
C THR A 98 -10.25 -3.64 4.46
N ALA A 99 -11.51 -3.25 4.22
CA ALA A 99 -12.29 -2.46 5.16
C ALA A 99 -12.46 -3.19 6.51
N ALA A 100 -12.76 -4.49 6.49
CA ALA A 100 -12.90 -5.29 7.70
C ALA A 100 -11.60 -5.36 8.51
N ILE A 101 -10.44 -5.51 7.86
CA ILE A 101 -9.12 -5.50 8.51
C ILE A 101 -8.88 -4.15 9.20
N ILE A 102 -9.15 -3.04 8.52
CA ILE A 102 -8.97 -1.68 9.07
C ILE A 102 -9.88 -1.48 10.29
N VAL A 103 -11.16 -1.82 10.18
CA VAL A 103 -12.12 -1.71 11.29
C VAL A 103 -11.70 -2.60 12.46
N GLY A 104 -11.29 -3.84 12.20
CA GLY A 104 -10.79 -4.77 13.20
C GLY A 104 -9.57 -4.22 13.96
N TYR A 105 -8.62 -3.63 13.23
CA TYR A 105 -7.47 -2.95 13.82
C TYR A 105 -7.90 -1.84 14.79
N PHE A 106 -8.81 -0.96 14.38
CA PHE A 106 -9.29 0.14 15.24
C PHE A 106 -10.04 -0.37 16.48
N ILE A 107 -10.85 -1.42 16.35
CA ILE A 107 -11.54 -2.03 17.51
C ILE A 107 -10.52 -2.53 18.54
N VAL A 108 -9.48 -3.25 18.10
CA VAL A 108 -8.42 -3.75 18.98
C VAL A 108 -7.64 -2.59 19.59
N MET A 109 -7.26 -1.61 18.77
CA MET A 109 -6.52 -0.42 19.20
C MET A 109 -7.27 0.31 20.31
N PHE A 110 -8.54 0.65 20.12
CA PHE A 110 -9.33 1.34 21.15
C PHE A 110 -9.45 0.52 22.44
N ARG A 111 -9.71 -0.79 22.31
CA ARG A 111 -9.90 -1.66 23.47
C ARG A 111 -8.64 -1.82 24.32
N TYR A 112 -7.45 -1.84 23.70
CA TYR A 112 -6.19 -1.95 24.42
C TYR A 112 -5.69 -0.59 24.93
N SER A 113 -5.92 0.47 24.14
CA SER A 113 -5.55 1.85 24.45
C SER A 113 -6.14 2.34 25.78
N ASP A 114 -7.40 2.01 26.06
CA ASP A 114 -8.07 2.38 27.32
C ASP A 114 -7.30 1.92 28.57
N ARG A 115 -6.60 0.79 28.51
CA ARG A 115 -5.80 0.28 29.64
C ARG A 115 -4.55 1.12 29.84
N GLN A 116 -3.82 1.40 28.76
CA GLN A 116 -2.59 2.16 28.79
C GLN A 116 -2.83 3.61 29.22
N TYR A 117 -3.91 4.24 28.76
CA TYR A 117 -4.27 5.59 29.22
C TYR A 117 -4.62 5.61 30.71
N ARG A 118 -5.32 4.61 31.24
CA ARG A 118 -5.62 4.51 32.67
C ARG A 118 -4.37 4.29 33.52
N GLU A 119 -3.43 3.47 33.05
CA GLU A 119 -2.14 3.24 33.72
C GLU A 119 -1.32 4.53 33.79
N VAL A 120 -1.21 5.29 32.68
CA VAL A 120 -0.53 6.59 32.66
C VAL A 120 -1.21 7.60 33.57
N ILE A 121 -2.55 7.62 33.59
CA ILE A 121 -3.30 8.51 34.50
C ILE A 121 -3.04 8.13 35.95
N ALA A 122 -3.04 6.84 36.28
CA ALA A 122 -2.77 6.38 37.64
C ALA A 122 -1.34 6.72 38.09
N GLU A 123 -0.35 6.56 37.21
CA GLU A 123 1.05 6.88 37.49
C GLU A 123 1.30 8.39 37.68
N ARG A 124 0.62 9.22 36.87
CA ARG A 124 0.80 10.67 36.84
C ARG A 124 -0.09 11.42 37.83
N PHE A 125 -1.27 10.90 38.16
CA PHE A 125 -2.29 11.62 38.93
C PHE A 125 -2.78 10.90 40.19
N ASP A 126 -2.91 9.57 40.22
CA ASP A 126 -3.42 8.84 41.40
C ASP A 126 -2.33 8.44 42.42
N GLY A 127 -1.05 8.65 42.11
CA GLY A 127 0.07 8.50 43.03
C GLY A 127 0.25 9.63 44.05
N SER A 128 -0.72 10.55 44.21
CA SER A 128 -0.73 11.51 45.32
C SER A 128 -1.37 10.87 46.55
N PRO A 129 -0.74 10.96 47.74
CA PRO A 129 -1.31 10.37 48.94
C PRO A 129 -2.67 11.03 49.20
N LYS A 130 -3.72 10.20 49.28
CA LYS A 130 -4.96 10.62 49.94
C LYS A 130 -4.58 10.93 51.39
N GLY A 131 -4.86 12.16 51.82
CA GLY A 131 -4.48 12.69 53.12
C GLY A 131 -4.94 11.85 54.30
#